data_AF-Q892Z7-F1
#
_entry.id   AF-Q892Z7-F1
#
_cell.length_a   1.000
_cell.length_b   1.000
_cell.length_c   1.000
_cell.angle_alpha   90.00
_cell.angle_beta   90.00
_cell.angle_gamma   90.00
#
_symmetry.space_group_name_H-M   'P 1'
#
loop_
_entity.id
_entity.type
_entity.pdbx_description
1 polymer ?
#
loop_
_entity_poly.entity_id
_entity_poly.type
_entity_poly.pdbx_seq_one_letter_code
_entity_poly.pdbx_strand_id
1 'polypeptide(L)'
;MLIPVKIKDSIEIEDIEIKNTNFKSLNLREEHIEEFLKKNIEVIFEDETLLVVGKQVVNKENGRSDLTAVDENGNLVLIEIKRDVEGIIQRKEAFEFQAIRYATSYAKIKTTDDLVDKIFESYIEKYKNEFELGELTAYEKASRILNDFLKKNNAIKTFNSKQRIIFIASSFDKQTLSATA
;
A
#
# COMPACT_ATOMS: atom_id res chain seq x y z
N MET A 1 -8.36 -15.61 -20.69
CA MET A 1 -9.47 -15.60 -21.66
C MET A 1 -9.58 -14.18 -22.19
N LEU A 2 -9.18 -13.94 -23.44
CA LEU A 2 -9.30 -12.62 -24.07
C LEU A 2 -10.72 -12.53 -24.65
N ILE A 3 -11.50 -11.54 -24.24
CA ILE A 3 -12.85 -11.31 -24.77
C ILE A 3 -12.69 -10.40 -25.99
N PRO A 4 -12.92 -10.90 -27.22
CA PRO A 4 -12.87 -10.04 -28.40
C PRO A 4 -14.07 -9.09 -28.39
N VAL A 5 -13.81 -7.80 -28.26
CA VAL A 5 -14.81 -6.75 -28.42
C VAL A 5 -14.84 -6.32 -29.88
N LYS A 6 -15.99 -6.48 -30.53
CA LYS A 6 -16.26 -5.87 -31.85
C LYS A 6 -16.79 -4.47 -31.63
N ILE A 7 -15.95 -3.47 -31.89
CA ILE A 7 -16.36 -2.07 -31.89
C ILE A 7 -17.01 -1.78 -33.25
N LYS A 8 -18.27 -1.34 -33.24
CA LYS A 8 -19.06 -1.08 -34.47
C LYS A 8 -18.65 0.22 -35.16
N ASP A 9 -18.20 1.19 -34.38
CA ASP A 9 -17.82 2.53 -34.83
C ASP A 9 -16.38 2.81 -34.40
N SER A 10 -15.65 3.65 -35.14
CA SER A 10 -14.34 4.15 -34.67
C SER A 10 -14.51 4.78 -33.29
N ILE A 11 -13.60 4.49 -32.35
CA ILE A 11 -13.55 5.23 -31.09
C ILE A 11 -13.24 6.68 -31.46
N GLU A 12 -14.24 7.56 -31.36
CA GLU A 12 -14.01 8.99 -31.35
C GLU A 12 -13.30 9.31 -30.03
N ILE A 13 -11.98 9.43 -30.10
CA ILE A 13 -11.20 9.96 -29.00
C ILE A 13 -11.43 11.46 -29.05
N GLU A 14 -12.31 11.97 -28.18
CA GLU A 14 -12.34 13.41 -27.94
C GLU A 14 -10.94 13.82 -27.46
N ASP A 15 -10.34 14.83 -28.10
CA ASP A 15 -9.13 15.49 -27.62
C ASP A 15 -9.45 16.21 -26.32
N ILE A 16 -9.50 15.45 -25.22
CA ILE A 16 -9.70 15.99 -23.89
C ILE A 16 -8.34 16.49 -23.41
N GLU A 17 -8.23 17.82 -23.29
CA GLU A 17 -7.06 18.45 -22.68
C GLU A 17 -6.93 17.98 -21.22
N ILE A 18 -5.94 17.12 -20.95
CA ILE A 18 -5.62 16.66 -19.60
C ILE A 18 -4.98 17.81 -18.85
N LYS A 19 -5.73 18.39 -17.91
CA LYS A 19 -5.22 19.47 -17.04
C LYS A 19 -4.65 18.89 -15.76
N ASN A 20 -3.47 19.39 -15.38
CA ASN A 20 -2.92 19.12 -14.05
C ASN A 20 -3.91 19.56 -12.97
N THR A 21 -4.19 18.66 -12.04
CA THR A 21 -5.11 18.87 -10.90
C THR A 21 -4.47 18.27 -9.64
N ASN A 22 -5.12 18.42 -8.49
CA ASN A 22 -4.68 17.82 -7.24
C ASN A 22 -5.85 17.17 -6.49
N PHE A 23 -5.53 16.37 -5.47
CA PHE A 23 -6.57 15.67 -4.70
C PHE A 23 -7.58 16.62 -4.04
N LYS A 24 -7.13 17.79 -3.58
CA LYS A 24 -7.98 18.80 -2.93
C LYS A 24 -8.98 19.42 -3.92
N SER A 25 -8.57 19.78 -5.14
CA SER A 25 -9.47 20.31 -6.18
C SER A 25 -10.48 19.28 -6.69
N LEU A 26 -10.15 18.00 -6.63
CA LEU A 26 -11.06 16.89 -6.94
C LEU A 26 -11.96 16.48 -5.76
N ASN A 27 -11.91 17.20 -4.64
CA ASN A 27 -12.62 16.87 -3.40
C ASN A 27 -12.34 15.44 -2.88
N LEU A 28 -11.13 14.95 -3.12
CA LEU A 28 -10.67 13.65 -2.65
C LEU A 28 -10.09 13.75 -1.24
N ARG A 29 -10.48 12.82 -0.38
CA ARG A 29 -9.95 12.67 0.98
C ARG A 29 -8.83 11.63 1.01
N GLU A 30 -8.01 11.63 2.06
CA GLU A 30 -6.93 10.63 2.23
C GLU A 30 -7.45 9.20 2.11
N GLU A 31 -8.59 8.90 2.73
CA GLU A 31 -9.25 7.59 2.63
C GLU A 31 -9.63 7.17 1.20
N HIS A 32 -9.95 8.12 0.31
CA HIS A 32 -10.25 7.83 -1.09
C HIS A 32 -8.96 7.45 -1.83
N ILE A 33 -7.84 8.11 -1.50
CA ILE A 33 -6.52 7.84 -2.07
C ILE A 33 -6.02 6.48 -1.57
N GLU A 34 -6.16 6.20 -0.27
CA GLU A 34 -5.85 4.89 0.32
C GLU A 34 -6.62 3.75 -0.37
N GLU A 35 -7.94 3.92 -0.56
CA GLU A 35 -8.76 2.92 -1.23
C GLU A 35 -8.41 2.76 -2.72
N PHE A 36 -8.13 3.86 -3.41
CA PHE A 36 -7.70 3.84 -4.80
C PHE A 36 -6.37 3.09 -4.96
N LEU A 37 -5.37 3.41 -4.13
CA LEU A 37 -4.08 2.73 -4.12
C LEU A 37 -4.23 1.24 -3.82
N LYS A 38 -4.97 0.88 -2.76
CA LYS A 38 -5.22 -0.52 -2.39
C LYS A 38 -5.73 -1.36 -3.56
N LYS A 39 -6.66 -0.81 -4.35
CA LYS A 39 -7.31 -1.51 -5.47
C LYS A 39 -6.51 -1.52 -6.77
N ASN A 40 -5.58 -0.58 -6.94
CA ASN A 40 -4.88 -0.37 -8.21
C ASN A 40 -3.36 -0.40 -8.05
N ILE A 41 -2.84 -0.99 -6.95
CA ILE A 41 -1.41 -0.90 -6.63
C ILE A 41 -0.53 -1.48 -7.74
N GLU A 42 -0.95 -2.56 -8.37
CA GLU A 42 -0.24 -3.21 -9.49
C GLU A 42 -0.19 -2.34 -10.75
N VAL A 43 -1.18 -1.45 -10.94
CA VAL A 43 -1.24 -0.54 -12.09
C VAL A 43 -0.44 0.74 -11.82
N ILE A 44 -0.35 1.15 -10.55
CA ILE A 44 0.36 2.38 -10.16
C ILE A 44 1.87 2.13 -10.08
N PHE A 45 2.27 0.95 -9.62
CA PHE A 45 3.67 0.53 -9.51
C PHE A 45 3.95 -0.52 -10.59
N GLU A 46 4.15 -0.10 -11.83
CA GLU A 46 4.31 -1.03 -12.97
C GLU A 46 5.67 -1.76 -12.96
N ASP A 47 6.70 -1.14 -12.39
CA ASP A 47 8.08 -1.64 -12.39
C ASP A 47 8.38 -2.60 -11.21
N GLU A 48 7.44 -2.77 -10.27
CA GLU A 48 7.63 -3.57 -9.06
C GLU A 48 6.32 -4.24 -8.64
N THR A 49 6.38 -5.24 -7.75
CA THR A 49 5.16 -5.93 -7.30
C THR A 49 4.97 -5.75 -5.81
N LEU A 50 3.84 -5.15 -5.45
CA LEU A 50 3.46 -4.93 -4.05
C LEU A 50 2.23 -5.76 -3.69
N LEU A 51 2.36 -6.62 -2.68
CA LEU A 51 1.23 -7.30 -2.06
C LEU A 51 0.74 -6.47 -0.87
N VAL A 52 -0.44 -5.85 -0.97
CA VAL A 52 -1.04 -5.15 0.18
C VAL A 52 -1.50 -6.17 1.22
N VAL A 53 -0.96 -6.04 2.43
CA VAL A 53 -1.25 -6.94 3.57
C VAL A 53 -1.93 -6.22 4.73
N GLY A 54 -1.98 -4.89 4.71
CA GLY A 54 -2.58 -4.09 5.77
C GLY A 54 -3.08 -2.74 5.30
N LYS A 55 -4.14 -2.25 5.95
CA LYS A 55 -4.67 -0.89 5.80
C LYS A 55 -5.07 -0.35 7.16
N GLN A 56 -4.62 0.86 7.49
CA GLN A 56 -4.91 1.53 8.74
C GLN A 56 -4.47 0.73 9.98
N VAL A 57 -3.26 0.15 9.91
CA VAL A 57 -2.72 -0.74 10.95
C VAL A 57 -2.30 0.08 12.17
N VAL A 58 -2.83 -0.26 13.33
CA VAL A 58 -2.57 0.42 14.61
C VAL A 58 -1.47 -0.30 15.39
N ASN A 59 -0.45 0.43 15.82
CA ASN A 59 0.64 -0.09 16.65
C ASN A 59 0.30 0.02 18.15
N LYS A 60 1.18 -0.51 19.01
CA LYS A 60 1.00 -0.50 20.48
C LYS A 60 0.96 0.90 21.11
N GLU A 61 1.46 1.92 20.41
CA GLU A 61 1.48 3.31 20.85
C GLU A 61 0.29 4.11 20.28
N ASN A 62 -0.73 3.43 19.75
CA ASN A 62 -1.89 4.02 19.04
C ASN A 62 -1.52 4.84 17.79
N GLY A 63 -0.31 4.68 17.28
CA GLY A 63 0.05 5.15 15.95
C GLY A 63 -0.62 4.28 14.89
N ARG A 64 -1.32 4.91 13.94
CA ARG A 64 -1.90 4.28 12.75
C ARG A 64 -1.06 4.55 11.50
N SER A 65 -0.69 3.49 10.79
CA SER A 65 -0.06 3.54 9.46
C SER A 65 -1.12 3.40 8.36
N ASP A 66 -0.91 4.02 7.20
CA ASP A 66 -1.95 4.07 6.16
C ASP A 66 -2.07 2.74 5.40
N LEU A 67 -1.03 2.31 4.67
CA LEU A 67 -0.98 1.01 4.00
C LEU A 67 0.31 0.26 4.35
N THR A 68 0.19 -1.06 4.45
CA THR A 68 1.32 -1.98 4.62
C THR A 68 1.31 -2.95 3.45
N ALA A 69 2.47 -3.13 2.82
CA ALA A 69 2.65 -4.09 1.73
C ALA A 69 3.91 -4.94 1.92
N VAL A 70 4.05 -5.96 1.08
CA VAL A 70 5.28 -6.75 0.90
C VAL A 70 5.74 -6.55 -0.54
N ASP A 71 7.00 -6.14 -0.74
CA ASP A 71 7.57 -6.03 -2.10
C ASP A 71 8.08 -7.39 -2.62
N GLU A 72 8.45 -7.44 -3.91
CA GLU A 72 8.97 -8.66 -4.53
C GLU A 72 10.27 -9.17 -3.90
N ASN A 73 11.00 -8.35 -3.14
CA ASN A 73 12.20 -8.76 -2.41
C ASN A 73 11.87 -9.31 -1.01
N GLY A 74 10.60 -9.32 -0.63
CA GLY A 74 10.08 -9.80 0.64
C GLY A 74 10.17 -8.77 1.77
N ASN A 75 10.47 -7.51 1.47
CA ASN A 75 10.56 -6.45 2.48
C ASN A 75 9.17 -5.96 2.87
N LEU A 76 8.98 -5.62 4.15
CA LEU A 76 7.81 -4.85 4.54
C LEU A 76 7.93 -3.42 4.06
N VAL A 77 6.90 -2.98 3.35
CA VAL A 77 6.77 -1.65 2.78
C VAL A 77 5.71 -0.90 3.57
N LEU A 78 6.11 0.20 4.18
CA LEU A 78 5.21 1.20 4.72
C LEU A 78 4.87 2.18 3.59
N ILE A 79 3.60 2.37 3.31
CA ILE A 79 3.13 3.38 2.35
C ILE A 79 2.30 4.40 3.14
N GLU A 80 2.84 5.61 3.28
CA GLU A 80 2.20 6.72 3.99
C GLU A 80 1.66 7.75 2.98
N ILE A 81 0.41 8.16 3.18
CA ILE A 81 -0.36 8.92 2.21
C ILE A 81 -0.76 10.26 2.81
N LYS A 82 -0.55 11.32 2.04
CA LYS A 82 -1.00 12.68 2.39
C LYS A 82 -1.76 13.29 1.23
N ARG A 83 -2.90 13.91 1.53
CA ARG A 83 -3.68 14.59 0.47
C ARG A 83 -2.89 15.74 -0.14
N ASP A 84 -2.22 16.52 0.70
CA ASP A 84 -1.52 17.74 0.32
C ASP A 84 -0.44 18.10 1.36
N VAL A 85 0.38 19.09 1.02
CA VAL A 85 1.43 19.62 1.89
C VAL A 85 0.89 20.25 3.17
N GLU A 86 -0.36 20.75 3.19
CA GLU A 86 -0.98 21.29 4.40
C GLU A 86 -1.11 20.19 5.47
N GLY A 87 -1.51 18.98 5.07
CA GLY A 87 -1.57 17.82 5.95
C GLY A 87 -0.20 17.36 6.50
N ILE A 88 0.90 17.72 5.83
CA ILE A 88 2.27 17.46 6.28
C ILE A 88 2.71 18.53 7.29
N ILE A 89 2.55 19.81 6.95
CA ILE A 89 3.03 20.95 7.74
C ILE A 89 2.28 21.11 9.06
N GLN A 90 0.99 20.78 9.11
CA GLN A 90 0.18 20.95 10.33
C GLN A 90 0.51 19.96 11.45
N ARG A 91 1.38 18.98 11.19
CA ARG A 91 1.73 17.96 12.16
C ARG A 91 2.66 18.51 13.23
N LYS A 92 2.45 18.04 14.46
CA LYS A 92 3.40 18.28 15.57
C LYS A 92 4.73 17.55 15.35
N GLU A 93 4.68 16.46 14.62
CA GLU A 93 5.81 15.60 14.33
C GLU A 93 6.02 15.55 12.82
N ALA A 94 7.28 15.70 12.44
CA ALA A 94 7.72 15.62 11.06
C ALA A 94 7.33 14.27 10.43
N PHE A 95 6.91 14.35 9.17
CA PHE A 95 6.25 13.25 8.48
C PHE A 95 7.16 12.04 8.30
N GLU A 96 8.44 12.28 7.99
CA GLU A 96 9.48 11.27 7.87
C GLU A 96 9.75 10.53 9.19
N PHE A 97 9.72 11.24 10.31
CA PHE A 97 9.94 10.63 11.63
C PHE A 97 8.79 9.69 12.02
N GLN A 98 7.55 10.02 11.66
CA GLN A 98 6.44 9.09 11.81
C GLN A 98 6.67 7.80 11.04
N ALA A 99 7.05 7.92 9.77
CA ALA A 99 7.25 6.77 8.92
C ALA A 99 8.40 5.87 9.42
N ILE A 100 9.50 6.46 9.89
CA ILE A 100 10.63 5.73 10.48
C ILE A 100 10.19 4.92 11.70
N ARG A 101 9.32 5.44 12.57
CA ARG A 101 8.83 4.67 13.73
C ARG A 101 8.00 3.46 13.32
N TYR A 102 7.14 3.59 12.31
CA TYR A 102 6.40 2.44 11.80
C TYR A 102 7.30 1.42 11.13
N ALA A 103 8.24 1.86 10.28
CA ALA A 103 9.22 0.98 9.67
C ALA A 103 10.05 0.24 10.74
N THR A 104 10.45 0.92 11.83
CA THR A 104 11.13 0.30 12.97
C THR A 104 10.25 -0.74 13.67
N SER A 105 8.94 -0.52 13.73
CA SER A 105 8.00 -1.50 14.27
C SER A 105 7.88 -2.72 13.36
N TYR A 106 7.87 -2.53 12.04
CA TYR A 106 7.88 -3.61 11.05
C TYR A 106 9.18 -4.40 11.08
N ALA A 107 10.32 -3.79 11.38
CA ALA A 107 11.59 -4.50 11.56
C ALA A 107 11.55 -5.55 12.68
N LYS A 108 10.57 -5.49 13.59
CA LYS A 108 10.35 -6.48 14.67
C LYS A 108 9.52 -7.69 14.23
N ILE A 109 8.97 -7.69 13.02
CA ILE A 109 8.26 -8.83 12.42
C ILE A 109 9.32 -9.75 11.81
N LYS A 110 9.55 -10.93 12.39
CA LYS A 110 10.69 -11.78 12.02
C LYS A 110 10.31 -12.96 11.13
N THR A 111 9.06 -13.38 11.17
CA THR A 111 8.55 -14.52 10.38
C THR A 111 7.32 -14.13 9.57
N THR A 112 7.00 -14.95 8.57
CA THR A 112 5.75 -14.82 7.82
C THR A 112 4.55 -14.95 8.75
N ASP A 113 4.61 -15.87 9.70
CA ASP A 113 3.53 -16.12 10.67
C ASP A 113 3.32 -14.90 11.56
N ASP A 114 4.42 -14.26 12.02
CA ASP A 114 4.37 -12.99 12.75
C ASP A 114 3.63 -11.89 11.96
N LEU A 115 3.84 -11.81 10.65
CA LEU A 115 3.16 -10.82 9.79
C LEU A 115 1.67 -11.15 9.66
N VAL A 116 1.34 -12.42 9.49
CA VAL A 116 -0.03 -12.87 9.38
C VAL A 116 -0.79 -12.56 10.67
N ASP A 117 -0.27 -12.99 11.81
CA ASP A 117 -0.88 -12.78 13.13
C ASP A 117 -1.09 -11.30 13.45
N LYS A 118 -0.09 -10.46 13.16
CA LYS A 118 -0.11 -9.05 13.59
C LYS A 118 -0.86 -8.14 12.63
N ILE A 119 -0.95 -8.49 11.35
CA ILE A 119 -1.43 -7.58 10.31
C ILE A 119 -2.36 -8.30 9.34
N PHE A 120 -1.86 -9.32 8.62
CA PHE A 120 -2.53 -9.77 7.41
C PHE A 120 -3.84 -10.51 7.67
N GLU A 121 -3.95 -11.30 8.75
CA GLU A 121 -5.20 -11.95 9.13
C GLU A 121 -6.33 -10.93 9.33
N SER A 122 -6.06 -9.88 10.12
CA SER A 122 -7.04 -8.83 10.40
C SER A 122 -7.48 -8.08 9.14
N TYR A 123 -6.55 -7.94 8.18
CA TYR A 123 -6.83 -7.34 6.88
C TYR A 123 -7.74 -8.23 6.03
N ILE A 124 -7.45 -9.53 5.94
CA ILE A 124 -8.33 -10.50 5.25
C ILE A 124 -9.72 -10.50 5.88
N GLU A 125 -9.85 -10.51 7.21
CA GLU A 125 -11.16 -10.55 7.86
C GLU A 125 -11.94 -9.24 7.63
N LYS A 126 -11.26 -8.08 7.67
CA LYS A 126 -11.88 -6.78 7.41
C LYS A 126 -12.37 -6.63 5.96
N TYR A 127 -11.63 -7.19 5.01
CA TYR A 127 -11.92 -7.12 3.57
C TYR A 127 -12.38 -8.47 3.01
N LYS A 128 -13.04 -9.30 3.82
CA LYS A 128 -13.42 -10.68 3.50
C LYS A 128 -14.12 -10.85 2.15
N ASN A 129 -14.95 -9.89 1.77
CA ASN A 129 -15.68 -9.90 0.50
C ASN A 129 -14.78 -9.71 -0.74
N GLU A 130 -13.54 -9.27 -0.54
CA GLU A 130 -12.51 -9.14 -1.58
C GLU A 130 -11.67 -10.42 -1.73
N PHE A 131 -11.87 -11.42 -0.84
CA PHE A 131 -11.12 -12.66 -0.83
C PHE A 131 -12.03 -13.89 -0.92
N GLU A 132 -11.74 -14.77 -1.86
CA GLU A 132 -12.38 -16.09 -1.92
C GLU A 132 -11.79 -17.01 -0.84
N LEU A 133 -12.38 -17.01 0.35
CA LEU A 133 -11.90 -17.84 1.46
C LEU A 133 -12.17 -19.33 1.25
N GLY A 134 -13.36 -19.69 0.76
CA GLY A 134 -13.83 -21.07 0.77
C GLY A 134 -13.89 -21.61 2.20
N GLU A 135 -13.30 -22.78 2.43
CA GLU A 135 -13.23 -23.43 3.75
C GLU A 135 -12.07 -22.94 4.64
N LEU A 136 -11.24 -22.01 4.13
CA LEU A 136 -10.08 -21.51 4.88
C LEU A 136 -10.48 -20.42 5.87
N THR A 137 -9.81 -20.42 7.01
CA THR A 137 -9.78 -19.27 7.93
C THR A 137 -9.05 -18.08 7.28
N ALA A 138 -9.28 -16.87 7.81
CA ALA A 138 -8.54 -15.67 7.38
C ALA A 138 -7.03 -15.84 7.54
N TYR A 139 -6.60 -16.46 8.64
CA TYR A 139 -5.19 -16.81 8.89
C TYR A 139 -4.61 -17.73 7.81
N GLU A 140 -5.30 -18.84 7.49
CA GLU A 140 -4.81 -19.79 6.48
C GLU A 140 -4.78 -19.16 5.09
N LYS A 141 -5.79 -18.34 4.76
CA LYS A 141 -5.82 -17.61 3.49
C LYS A 141 -4.67 -16.60 3.40
N ALA A 142 -4.48 -15.78 4.42
CA ALA A 142 -3.38 -14.82 4.51
C ALA A 142 -2.02 -15.51 4.38
N SER A 143 -1.82 -16.59 5.14
CA SER A 143 -0.60 -17.41 5.11
C SER A 143 -0.33 -17.97 3.72
N ARG A 144 -1.37 -18.47 3.04
CA ARG A 144 -1.24 -19.01 1.68
C ARG A 144 -0.87 -17.92 0.67
N ILE A 145 -1.59 -16.79 0.67
CA ILE A 145 -1.32 -15.68 -0.25
C ILE A 145 0.11 -15.16 -0.06
N LEU A 146 0.53 -14.93 1.19
CA LEU A 146 1.86 -14.43 1.50
C LEU A 146 2.95 -15.41 1.06
N ASN A 147 2.80 -16.70 1.38
CA ASN A 147 3.79 -17.71 1.00
C ASN A 147 3.87 -17.92 -0.50
N ASP A 148 2.75 -17.90 -1.22
CA ASP A 148 2.73 -18.02 -2.68
C ASP A 148 3.40 -16.81 -3.33
N PHE A 149 3.15 -15.59 -2.82
CA PHE A 149 3.82 -14.37 -3.25
C PHE A 149 5.34 -14.42 -3.04
N LEU A 150 5.79 -14.79 -1.84
CA LEU A 150 7.23 -14.89 -1.54
C LEU A 150 7.93 -15.99 -2.35
N LYS A 151 7.25 -17.13 -2.58
CA LYS A 151 7.77 -18.21 -3.45
C LYS A 151 7.94 -17.75 -4.88
N LYS A 152 6.91 -17.12 -5.44
CA LYS A 152 6.92 -16.60 -6.82
C LYS A 152 8.10 -15.64 -7.06
N ASN A 153 8.43 -14.84 -6.06
CA ASN A 153 9.52 -13.86 -6.14
C ASN A 153 10.86 -14.32 -5.54
N ASN A 154 11.01 -15.60 -5.17
CA ASN A 154 12.22 -16.16 -4.53
C ASN A 154 12.66 -15.43 -3.24
N ALA A 155 11.71 -14.83 -2.52
CA ALA A 155 11.97 -13.92 -1.39
C ALA A 155 11.78 -14.55 0.00
N ILE A 156 11.48 -15.85 0.10
CA ILE A 156 11.27 -16.52 1.40
C ILE A 156 12.48 -16.35 2.33
N LYS A 157 13.69 -16.49 1.80
CA LYS A 157 14.93 -16.43 2.60
C LYS A 157 15.32 -15.01 3.00
N THR A 158 14.83 -14.01 2.26
CA THR A 158 15.13 -12.59 2.49
C THR A 158 13.99 -11.89 3.22
N PHE A 159 12.93 -12.62 3.59
CA PHE A 159 11.74 -12.06 4.19
C PHE A 159 12.07 -11.05 5.29
N ASN A 160 11.60 -9.82 5.05
CA ASN A 160 11.71 -8.66 5.91
C ASN A 160 13.13 -8.36 6.44
N SER A 161 14.17 -8.68 5.65
CA SER A 161 15.57 -8.34 5.97
C SER A 161 15.84 -6.83 5.91
N LYS A 162 15.03 -6.11 5.12
CA LYS A 162 14.99 -4.64 5.08
C LYS A 162 13.56 -4.17 5.18
N GLN A 163 13.39 -2.88 5.45
CA GLN A 163 12.12 -2.19 5.41
C GLN A 163 12.21 -1.07 4.38
N ARG A 164 11.08 -0.80 3.74
CA ARG A 164 10.95 0.27 2.76
C ARG A 164 9.85 1.22 3.18
N ILE A 165 10.05 2.50 2.88
CA ILE A 165 9.05 3.55 3.08
C ILE A 165 8.76 4.14 1.71
N ILE A 166 7.47 4.29 1.38
CA ILE A 166 6.96 5.00 0.21
C ILE A 166 6.08 6.13 0.72
N PHE A 167 6.36 7.35 0.25
CA PHE A 167 5.52 8.50 0.50
C PHE A 167 4.71 8.84 -0.75
N ILE A 168 3.40 9.05 -0.57
CA ILE A 168 2.50 9.45 -1.64
C ILE A 168 1.77 10.72 -1.24
N ALA A 169 1.99 11.80 -1.98
CA ALA A 169 1.28 13.06 -1.80
C ALA A 169 1.19 13.86 -3.10
N SER A 170 0.24 14.79 -3.17
CA SER A 170 0.20 15.76 -4.29
C SER A 170 1.37 16.74 -4.27
N SER A 171 1.98 16.96 -3.10
CA SER A 171 3.17 17.78 -2.90
C SER A 171 3.78 17.50 -1.52
N PHE A 172 5.07 17.75 -1.38
CA PHE A 172 5.83 17.59 -0.14
C PHE A 172 6.42 18.92 0.33
N ASP A 173 6.65 19.04 1.63
CA ASP A 173 7.38 20.17 2.18
C ASP A 173 8.90 20.01 1.96
N LYS A 174 9.67 21.07 2.21
CA LYS A 174 11.12 21.05 1.97
C LYS A 174 11.85 20.02 2.82
N GLN A 175 11.38 19.78 4.04
CA GLN A 175 12.00 18.84 4.96
C GLN A 175 11.84 17.41 4.45
N THR A 176 10.61 17.00 4.07
CA THR A 176 10.37 15.67 3.50
C THR A 176 11.20 15.46 2.24
N LEU A 177 11.21 16.43 1.31
CA LEU A 177 12.01 16.34 0.09
C LEU A 177 13.50 16.18 0.36
N SER A 178 14.04 16.90 1.36
CA SER A 178 15.45 16.79 1.74
C SER A 178 15.79 15.46 2.39
N ALA A 179 14.84 14.82 3.09
CA ALA A 179 15.06 13.54 3.76
C ALA A 179 15.05 12.35 2.79
N THR A 180 14.45 12.52 1.61
CA THR A 180 14.28 11.47 0.59
C THR A 180 15.17 11.66 -0.65
N ALA A 181 16.02 12.69 -0.67
CA ALA A 181 16.90 13.03 -1.79
C ALA A 181 18.17 12.18 -1.86
#